data_AF-A0A3A4PBP0-F1
#
_entry.id   AF-A0A3A4PBP0-F1
#
_cell.length_a   1.000
_cell.length_b   1.000
_cell.length_c   1.000
_cell.angle_alpha   90.00
_cell.angle_beta   90.00
_cell.angle_gamma   90.00
#
_symmetry.space_group_name_H-M   'P 1'
#
loop_
_entity.id
_entity.type
_entity.pdbx_description
1 polymer ?
#
loop_
_entity_poly.entity_id
_entity_poly.type
_entity_poly.pdbx_seq_one_letter_code
_entity_poly.pdbx_strand_id
1 'polypeptide(L)'
;MVRNVAVMLALLGAGPLPAALAGDVDMFVARYRTDEVFRFDGRTGERLGVFAALENIATGCVGPDGLLYFIQYGRNSRIWKFDGGEGVLVREALLYATALCLTPDGNLLVCHDSGTIIKLDRNTGRGIDTFEPAPRAIGNLTFGPDGKLYATDPLYDRIFHWDGHTGAFLGEFTRGGGLDAPGTLAFGPDGHLYVASANRVLRYDSLTKQLLGVFIDGRRAGINVGPSIAFGPDANLYVASTPGVWRFNGASGQLIDRFTHLKYPGQILFRPPDGVECDRIKRFRTRCKNGLLTCIIRSDLPEGTRVHVRNNDETSFARVDARGRGKVRFENQTNEPHNVSIPWCRGIACPLLRCEGDKCRD
;
A
#
# COMPACT_ATOMS: atom_id res chain seq x y z
N MET A 1 23.19 0.98 1.41
CA MET A 1 22.95 0.84 -0.05
C MET A 1 21.47 0.49 -0.19
N VAL A 2 20.69 1.42 -0.75
CA VAL A 2 19.21 1.49 -0.69
C VAL A 2 18.56 0.33 -1.44
N ARG A 3 17.78 -0.53 -0.77
CA ARG A 3 16.81 -1.44 -1.42
C ARG A 3 15.68 -1.85 -0.47
N ASN A 4 14.63 -1.05 -0.33
CA ASN A 4 13.43 -1.54 0.36
C ASN A 4 12.15 -0.97 -0.27
N VAL A 5 11.87 -1.51 -1.45
CA VAL A 5 10.60 -1.43 -2.17
C VAL A 5 9.62 -2.37 -1.47
N ALA A 6 8.42 -1.90 -1.13
CA ALA A 6 7.28 -2.79 -1.01
C ALA A 6 7.03 -3.42 -2.40
N VAL A 7 7.73 -4.52 -2.69
CA VAL A 7 7.56 -5.28 -3.92
C VAL A 7 6.21 -5.98 -3.80
N MET A 8 5.18 -5.39 -4.42
CA MET A 8 4.08 -6.19 -4.95
C MET A 8 4.73 -7.14 -5.96
N LEU A 9 4.83 -8.42 -5.58
CA LEU A 9 5.60 -9.40 -6.32
C LEU A 9 4.90 -9.69 -7.67
N ALA A 10 5.42 -9.06 -8.72
CA ALA A 10 5.15 -9.39 -10.10
C ALA A 10 5.39 -10.89 -10.33
N LEU A 11 4.33 -11.63 -10.63
CA LEU A 11 4.47 -12.91 -11.32
C LEU A 11 4.67 -12.59 -12.80
N LEU A 12 5.93 -12.65 -13.25
CA LEU A 12 6.26 -12.78 -14.66
C LEU A 12 5.62 -14.08 -15.19
N GLY A 13 4.60 -13.92 -16.01
CA GLY A 13 3.90 -15.00 -16.69
C GLY A 13 2.60 -14.47 -17.26
N ALA A 14 2.61 -14.07 -18.53
CA ALA A 14 1.40 -13.78 -19.29
C ALA A 14 0.56 -15.06 -19.38
N GLY A 15 -0.36 -15.22 -18.44
CA GLY A 15 -1.32 -16.32 -18.36
C GLY A 15 -2.23 -16.10 -17.16
N PRO A 16 -3.52 -16.50 -17.24
CA PRO A 16 -4.42 -16.40 -16.09
C PRO A 16 -3.83 -17.15 -14.90
N LEU A 17 -3.84 -16.51 -13.72
CA LEU A 17 -3.36 -17.09 -12.47
C LEU A 17 -4.02 -18.46 -12.24
N PRO A 18 -3.29 -19.50 -11.81
CA PRO A 18 -3.89 -20.78 -11.47
C PRO A 18 -4.95 -20.61 -10.38
N ALA A 19 -6.06 -21.34 -10.51
CA ALA A 19 -7.20 -21.35 -9.60
C ALA A 19 -6.90 -21.75 -8.13
N ALA A 20 -5.63 -22.00 -7.78
CA ALA A 20 -5.18 -22.47 -6.47
C ALA A 20 -4.71 -21.35 -5.51
N LEU A 21 -4.94 -20.07 -5.85
CA LEU A 21 -4.82 -18.93 -4.93
C LEU A 21 -6.17 -18.67 -4.26
N ALA A 22 -6.61 -19.60 -3.41
CA ALA A 22 -7.86 -19.52 -2.63
C ALA A 22 -7.65 -18.74 -1.31
N GLY A 23 -7.12 -17.53 -1.40
CA GLY A 23 -7.17 -16.53 -0.33
C GLY A 23 -8.02 -15.35 -0.80
N ASP A 24 -8.94 -14.89 0.06
CA ASP A 24 -9.87 -13.80 -0.23
C ASP A 24 -9.10 -12.49 -0.41
N VAL A 25 -8.88 -12.07 -1.67
CA VAL A 25 -8.49 -10.67 -1.93
C VAL A 25 -9.73 -9.85 -1.66
N ASP A 26 -9.66 -8.90 -0.72
CA ASP A 26 -10.77 -7.95 -0.53
C ASP A 26 -10.44 -6.62 -1.18
N MET A 27 -11.41 -6.11 -1.93
CA MET A 27 -11.43 -4.72 -2.36
C MET A 27 -12.41 -3.95 -1.49
N PHE A 28 -11.94 -2.85 -0.92
CA PHE A 28 -12.77 -1.90 -0.19
C PHE A 28 -12.92 -0.63 -1.00
N VAL A 29 -14.15 -0.14 -1.09
CA VAL A 29 -14.44 1.14 -1.74
C VAL A 29 -15.22 2.02 -0.79
N ALA A 30 -14.55 3.05 -0.29
CA ALA A 30 -15.20 4.13 0.46
C ALA A 30 -15.98 4.99 -0.51
N ARG A 31 -17.26 5.24 -0.26
CA ARG A 31 -18.06 6.10 -1.13
C ARG A 31 -17.94 7.57 -0.76
N TYR A 32 -17.91 8.42 -1.78
CA TYR A 32 -17.87 9.85 -1.57
C TYR A 32 -19.24 10.38 -1.12
N ARG A 33 -19.26 11.16 -0.03
CA ARG A 33 -20.48 11.78 0.56
C ARG A 33 -21.53 10.81 1.09
N THR A 34 -21.18 9.54 1.30
CA THR A 34 -21.99 8.63 2.10
C THR A 34 -21.17 8.13 3.26
N ASP A 35 -21.85 7.49 4.19
CA ASP A 35 -21.34 6.95 5.44
C ASP A 35 -20.88 5.50 5.30
N GLU A 36 -20.70 4.95 4.10
CA GLU A 36 -20.45 3.52 3.89
C GLU A 36 -19.13 3.23 3.20
N VAL A 37 -18.42 2.22 3.72
CA VAL A 37 -17.34 1.51 3.04
C VAL A 37 -17.87 0.15 2.60
N PHE A 38 -17.81 -0.13 1.30
CA PHE A 38 -18.24 -1.42 0.75
C PHE A 38 -17.09 -2.40 0.64
N ARG A 39 -17.36 -3.66 0.97
CA ARG A 39 -16.47 -4.80 0.69
C ARG A 39 -16.91 -5.48 -0.59
N PHE A 40 -15.93 -5.78 -1.44
CA PHE A 40 -16.09 -6.56 -2.65
C PHE A 40 -15.06 -7.68 -2.66
N ASP A 41 -15.40 -8.79 -3.31
CA ASP A 41 -14.41 -9.77 -3.72
C ASP A 41 -13.46 -9.08 -4.72
N GLY A 42 -12.19 -9.00 -4.37
CA GLY A 42 -11.15 -8.31 -5.12
C GLY A 42 -10.73 -9.05 -6.40
N ARG A 43 -11.22 -10.26 -6.65
CA ARG A 43 -10.99 -11.02 -7.89
C ARG A 43 -12.16 -10.89 -8.86
N THR A 44 -13.38 -10.95 -8.34
CA THR A 44 -14.61 -10.99 -9.16
C THR A 44 -15.31 -9.64 -9.26
N GLY A 45 -15.08 -8.75 -8.29
CA GLY A 45 -15.80 -7.48 -8.16
C GLY A 45 -17.19 -7.64 -7.56
N GLU A 46 -17.55 -8.85 -7.11
CA GLU A 46 -18.82 -9.13 -6.45
C GLU A 46 -18.94 -8.36 -5.13
N ARG A 47 -20.08 -7.72 -4.89
CA ARG A 47 -20.32 -6.98 -3.66
C ARG A 47 -20.64 -7.95 -2.52
N LEU A 48 -19.77 -8.00 -1.52
CA LEU A 48 -19.93 -8.84 -0.34
C LEU A 48 -20.78 -8.17 0.76
N GLY A 49 -20.84 -6.83 0.78
CA GLY A 49 -21.69 -6.10 1.72
C GLY A 49 -21.11 -4.77 2.16
N VAL A 50 -21.77 -4.12 3.13
CA VAL A 50 -21.21 -2.98 3.86
C VAL A 50 -20.17 -3.52 4.83
N PHE A 51 -18.95 -3.00 4.75
CA PHE A 51 -17.85 -3.36 5.64
C PHE A 51 -17.87 -2.54 6.93
N ALA A 52 -18.01 -1.24 6.80
CA ALA A 52 -17.95 -0.29 7.89
C ALA A 52 -18.78 0.94 7.54
N ALA A 53 -19.21 1.67 8.56
CA ALA A 53 -19.85 2.95 8.40
C ALA A 53 -19.02 4.09 9.02
N LEU A 54 -18.73 5.12 8.24
CA LEU A 54 -18.04 6.33 8.67
C LEU A 54 -18.41 7.51 7.77
N GLU A 55 -19.01 8.54 8.35
CA GLU A 55 -19.34 9.77 7.65
C GLU A 55 -18.07 10.57 7.26
N ASN A 56 -18.15 11.30 6.15
CA ASN A 56 -17.12 12.24 5.69
C ASN A 56 -15.72 11.63 5.56
N ILE A 57 -15.61 10.42 5.02
CA ILE A 57 -14.31 9.82 4.70
C ILE A 57 -13.57 10.68 3.68
N ALA A 58 -12.38 11.17 4.03
CA ALA A 58 -11.47 11.80 3.08
C ALA A 58 -10.68 10.75 2.28
N THR A 59 -10.03 9.85 3.02
CA THR A 59 -9.00 8.93 2.53
C THR A 59 -8.65 7.92 3.63
N GLY A 60 -7.72 7.03 3.37
CA GLY A 60 -7.52 5.81 4.14
C GLY A 60 -6.38 4.94 3.61
N CYS A 61 -6.05 3.90 4.36
CA CYS A 61 -5.00 2.95 4.00
C CYS A 61 -5.24 1.60 4.68
N VAL A 62 -4.63 0.55 4.15
CA VAL A 62 -4.67 -0.81 4.74
C VAL A 62 -3.42 -1.02 5.58
N GLY A 63 -3.60 -1.22 6.88
CA GLY A 63 -2.60 -1.51 7.90
C GLY A 63 -1.79 -2.80 7.72
N PRO A 64 -0.63 -2.90 8.38
CA PRO A 64 0.09 -4.16 8.66
C PRO A 64 -0.54 -5.11 9.62
N ASP A 65 -1.75 -4.83 10.05
CA ASP A 65 -2.61 -5.72 10.78
C ASP A 65 -3.78 -6.19 9.91
N GLY A 66 -3.83 -5.79 8.63
CA GLY A 66 -4.98 -6.02 7.76
C GLY A 66 -6.19 -5.14 8.09
N LEU A 67 -6.04 -4.20 9.04
CA LEU A 67 -7.09 -3.25 9.41
C LEU A 67 -7.14 -2.10 8.41
N LEU A 68 -8.33 -1.55 8.19
CA LEU A 68 -8.50 -0.32 7.44
C LEU A 68 -8.39 0.87 8.38
N TYR A 69 -7.62 1.88 7.97
CA TYR A 69 -7.54 3.16 8.65
C TYR A 69 -8.16 4.21 7.75
N PHE A 70 -9.05 5.05 8.29
CA PHE A 70 -9.68 6.13 7.54
C PHE A 70 -9.60 7.45 8.28
N ILE A 71 -9.42 8.54 7.53
CA ILE A 71 -9.62 9.90 8.02
C ILE A 71 -11.10 10.26 7.86
N GLN A 72 -11.75 10.55 8.98
CA GLN A 72 -12.98 11.32 9.02
C GLN A 72 -12.64 12.81 8.94
N TYR A 73 -13.00 13.43 7.82
CA TYR A 73 -12.69 14.82 7.53
C TYR A 73 -13.54 15.78 8.37
N GLY A 74 -12.88 16.82 8.87
CA GLY A 74 -13.50 17.95 9.55
C GLY A 74 -12.45 18.91 10.08
N ARG A 75 -12.88 20.00 10.72
CA ARG A 75 -11.95 20.92 11.41
C ARG A 75 -11.09 20.17 12.42
N ASN A 76 -11.70 19.25 13.16
CA ASN A 76 -11.04 18.32 14.06
C ASN A 76 -11.14 16.92 13.45
N SER A 77 -10.36 16.69 12.40
CA SER A 77 -10.29 15.40 11.71
C SER A 77 -9.91 14.29 12.69
N ARG A 78 -10.44 13.09 12.44
CA ARG A 78 -10.22 11.90 13.27
C ARG A 78 -9.71 10.77 12.41
N ILE A 79 -8.86 9.92 12.98
CA ILE A 79 -8.45 8.66 12.38
C ILE A 79 -9.15 7.52 13.12
N TRP A 80 -9.82 6.68 12.35
CA TRP A 80 -10.49 5.48 12.82
C TRP A 80 -9.83 4.25 12.23
N LYS A 81 -9.77 3.15 12.98
CA LYS A 81 -9.36 1.83 12.49
C LYS A 81 -10.52 0.85 12.51
N PHE A 82 -10.57 -0.06 11.55
CA PHE A 82 -11.67 -1.01 11.35
C PHE A 82 -11.14 -2.41 11.00
N ASP A 83 -11.66 -3.44 11.67
CA ASP A 83 -11.65 -4.85 11.23
C ASP A 83 -13.00 -5.28 10.62
N GLY A 84 -14.05 -4.49 10.84
CA GLY A 84 -15.39 -4.61 10.28
C GLY A 84 -16.41 -3.99 11.25
N GLY A 85 -17.54 -3.51 10.75
CA GLY A 85 -18.58 -2.90 11.58
C GLY A 85 -18.14 -1.56 12.19
N GLU A 86 -18.18 -1.46 13.52
CA GLU A 86 -17.89 -0.22 14.26
C GLU A 86 -16.38 0.06 14.35
N GLY A 87 -15.99 1.31 14.10
CA GLY A 87 -14.60 1.73 14.13
C GLY A 87 -14.09 2.02 15.54
N VAL A 88 -12.79 1.86 15.73
CA VAL A 88 -12.07 2.31 16.93
C VAL A 88 -11.33 3.60 16.64
N LEU A 89 -11.52 4.62 17.48
CA LEU A 89 -10.80 5.88 17.36
C LEU A 89 -9.31 5.68 17.67
N VAL A 90 -8.45 6.07 16.72
CA VAL A 90 -6.98 6.03 16.87
C VAL A 90 -6.45 7.40 17.28
N ARG A 91 -6.93 8.44 16.62
CA ARG A 91 -6.49 9.82 16.85
C ARG A 91 -7.61 10.79 16.59
N GLU A 92 -7.67 11.85 17.37
CA GLU A 92 -8.57 12.98 17.15
C GLU A 92 -7.83 14.32 17.18
N ALA A 93 -8.58 15.39 16.92
CA ALA A 93 -8.10 16.77 16.92
C ALA A 93 -6.94 17.00 15.94
N LEU A 94 -6.99 16.36 14.78
CA LEU A 94 -6.10 16.67 13.66
C LEU A 94 -6.70 17.85 12.89
N LEU A 95 -5.96 18.94 12.78
CA LEU A 95 -6.43 20.13 12.09
C LEU A 95 -6.45 19.86 10.59
N TYR A 96 -7.65 19.74 10.01
CA TYR A 96 -7.89 19.56 8.56
C TYR A 96 -6.95 18.52 7.90
N ALA A 97 -7.03 17.26 8.32
CA ALA A 97 -6.23 16.20 7.74
C ALA A 97 -6.75 15.82 6.35
N THR A 98 -5.91 15.90 5.32
CA THR A 98 -6.28 15.73 3.91
C THR A 98 -5.83 14.41 3.30
N ALA A 99 -4.77 13.79 3.83
CA ALA A 99 -4.22 12.53 3.31
C ALA A 99 -3.72 11.61 4.43
N LEU A 100 -3.82 10.30 4.16
CA LEU A 100 -3.36 9.22 5.02
C LEU A 100 -2.62 8.21 4.16
N CYS A 101 -1.44 7.78 4.59
CA CYS A 101 -0.80 6.60 4.05
C CYS A 101 -0.02 5.86 5.14
N LEU A 102 0.48 4.67 4.82
CA LEU A 102 1.39 3.95 5.70
C LEU A 102 2.84 4.24 5.34
N THR A 103 3.64 4.39 6.39
CA THR A 103 5.09 4.24 6.30
C THR A 103 5.51 2.77 6.10
N PRO A 104 6.71 2.51 5.55
CA PRO A 104 7.26 1.15 5.42
C PRO A 104 7.44 0.38 6.74
N ASP A 105 7.52 1.08 7.87
CA ASP A 105 7.54 0.50 9.22
C ASP A 105 6.14 0.31 9.83
N GLY A 106 5.09 0.63 9.06
CA GLY A 106 3.71 0.35 9.43
C GLY A 106 3.04 1.40 10.30
N ASN A 107 3.63 2.57 10.47
CA ASN A 107 3.03 3.71 11.15
C ASN A 107 2.25 4.60 10.17
N LEU A 108 1.37 5.46 10.69
CA LEU A 108 0.53 6.33 9.87
C LEU A 108 1.26 7.61 9.51
N LEU A 109 1.23 8.02 8.24
CA LEU A 109 1.54 9.40 7.84
C LEU A 109 0.26 10.15 7.54
N VAL A 110 0.17 11.36 8.08
CA VAL A 110 -0.96 12.25 7.90
C VAL A 110 -0.47 13.55 7.29
N CYS A 111 -1.10 13.97 6.20
CA CYS A 111 -0.94 15.32 5.67
C CYS A 111 -2.06 16.23 6.18
N HIS A 112 -1.73 17.45 6.57
CA HIS A 112 -2.70 18.50 6.88
C HIS A 112 -2.83 19.48 5.70
N ASP A 113 -3.88 20.29 5.71
CA ASP A 113 -4.12 21.35 4.72
C ASP A 113 -3.04 22.46 4.70
N SER A 114 -2.28 22.59 5.79
CA SER A 114 -1.09 23.44 5.87
C SER A 114 0.10 22.91 5.05
N GLY A 115 0.05 21.66 4.61
CA GLY A 115 1.16 20.92 4.01
C GLY A 115 2.13 20.30 5.00
N THR A 116 1.81 20.34 6.29
CA THR A 116 2.56 19.61 7.32
C THR A 116 2.26 18.12 7.20
N ILE A 117 3.30 17.30 7.19
CA ILE A 117 3.20 15.84 7.18
C ILE A 117 3.75 15.31 8.51
N ILE A 118 2.92 14.62 9.28
CA ILE A 118 3.29 14.04 10.57
C ILE A 118 3.24 12.53 10.53
N LYS A 119 4.13 11.88 11.28
CA LYS A 119 4.14 10.45 11.52
C LYS A 119 3.53 10.14 12.88
N LEU A 120 2.57 9.21 12.90
CA LEU A 120 1.87 8.78 14.10
C LEU A 120 2.06 7.28 14.33
N ASP A 121 2.22 6.88 15.58
CA ASP A 121 2.12 5.47 15.97
C ASP A 121 0.70 4.99 15.71
N ARG A 122 0.54 3.98 14.84
CA ARG A 122 -0.78 3.50 14.41
C ARG A 122 -1.65 2.94 15.54
N ASN A 123 -1.05 2.51 16.64
CA ASN A 123 -1.75 1.83 17.73
C ASN A 123 -2.20 2.80 18.81
N THR A 124 -1.38 3.81 19.09
CA THR A 124 -1.60 4.78 20.16
C THR A 124 -2.05 6.15 19.65
N GLY A 125 -1.93 6.41 18.35
CA GLY A 125 -2.20 7.71 17.75
C GLY A 125 -1.22 8.82 18.18
N ARG A 126 -0.13 8.49 18.88
CA ARG A 126 0.85 9.47 19.34
C ARG A 126 1.77 9.90 18.20
N GLY A 127 2.15 11.17 18.17
CA GLY A 127 3.15 11.68 17.24
C GLY A 127 4.50 11.02 17.48
N ILE A 128 5.10 10.51 16.42
CA ILE A 128 6.45 9.95 16.38
C ILE A 128 7.42 10.99 15.83
N ASP A 129 7.06 11.57 14.68
CA ASP A 129 7.97 12.42 13.91
C ASP A 129 7.20 13.39 13.01
N THR A 130 7.90 14.34 12.39
CA THR A 130 7.36 15.28 11.41
C THR A 130 8.33 15.40 10.24
N PHE A 131 7.81 15.28 9.02
CA PHE A 131 8.61 15.45 7.80
C PHE A 131 8.93 16.92 7.60
N GLU A 132 10.07 17.21 6.98
CA GLU A 132 10.46 18.59 6.65
C GLU A 132 9.38 19.26 5.79
N PRO A 133 9.05 20.53 6.06
CA PRO A 133 7.95 21.20 5.39
C PRO A 133 8.26 21.43 3.90
N ALA A 134 7.32 21.07 3.03
CA ALA A 134 7.32 21.48 1.63
C ALA A 134 6.50 22.78 1.43
N PRO A 135 6.61 23.44 0.26
CA PRO A 135 5.75 24.56 -0.13
C PRO A 135 4.31 24.08 -0.37
N ARG A 136 3.58 23.83 0.73
CA ARG A 136 2.15 23.49 0.83
C ARG A 136 1.71 22.31 -0.06
N ALA A 137 2.03 21.08 0.34
CA ALA A 137 1.50 19.86 -0.27
C ALA A 137 0.17 19.46 0.41
N ILE A 138 -0.97 19.56 -0.26
CA ILE A 138 -2.28 19.34 0.39
C ILE A 138 -3.05 18.12 -0.12
N GLY A 139 -2.50 17.44 -1.13
CA GLY A 139 -3.14 16.30 -1.79
C GLY A 139 -2.77 14.96 -1.16
N ASN A 140 -2.92 13.89 -1.94
CA ASN A 140 -2.71 12.52 -1.47
C ASN A 140 -1.22 12.20 -1.29
N LEU A 141 -0.95 11.19 -0.46
CA LEU A 141 0.37 10.66 -0.16
C LEU A 141 0.52 9.24 -0.70
N THR A 142 1.70 8.89 -1.19
CA THR A 142 2.06 7.48 -1.47
C THR A 142 3.55 7.24 -1.29
N PHE A 143 3.92 6.06 -0.80
CA PHE A 143 5.31 5.63 -0.79
C PHE A 143 5.67 4.96 -2.11
N GLY A 144 6.84 5.32 -2.62
CA GLY A 144 7.44 4.69 -3.77
C GLY A 144 8.22 3.43 -3.41
N PRO A 145 8.47 2.59 -4.43
CA PRO A 145 9.38 1.46 -4.32
C PRO A 145 10.79 1.91 -3.93
N ASP A 146 11.20 3.10 -4.33
CA ASP A 146 12.48 3.69 -3.96
C ASP A 146 12.59 4.14 -2.49
N GLY A 147 11.55 3.91 -1.68
CA GLY A 147 11.52 4.31 -0.28
C GLY A 147 11.27 5.79 -0.07
N LYS A 148 10.90 6.55 -1.11
CA LYS A 148 10.55 7.96 -1.00
C LYS A 148 9.05 8.15 -0.79
N LEU A 149 8.69 9.22 -0.09
CA LEU A 149 7.31 9.66 0.01
C LEU A 149 7.01 10.63 -1.12
N TYR A 150 5.86 10.50 -1.76
CA TYR A 150 5.37 11.37 -2.82
C TYR A 150 4.05 12.01 -2.37
N ALA A 151 3.90 13.31 -2.62
CA ALA A 151 2.67 14.03 -2.29
C ALA A 151 2.20 14.88 -3.48
N THR A 152 0.90 14.92 -3.71
CA THR A 152 0.31 15.83 -4.71
C THR A 152 0.05 17.21 -4.13
N ASP A 153 0.16 18.21 -5.00
CA ASP A 153 -0.31 19.57 -4.77
C ASP A 153 -1.27 19.94 -5.91
N PRO A 154 -2.58 19.69 -5.71
CA PRO A 154 -3.60 19.89 -6.73
C PRO A 154 -3.77 21.35 -7.15
N LEU A 155 -3.38 22.33 -6.31
CA LEU A 155 -3.64 23.75 -6.58
C LEU A 155 -2.59 24.38 -7.50
N TYR A 156 -1.43 23.74 -7.64
CA TYR A 156 -0.31 24.27 -8.42
C TYR A 156 0.25 23.27 -9.43
N ASP A 157 -0.43 22.15 -9.64
CA ASP A 157 -0.07 21.10 -10.58
C ASP A 157 1.34 20.56 -10.33
N ARG A 158 1.61 20.20 -9.07
CA ARG A 158 2.92 19.70 -8.62
C ARG A 158 2.81 18.36 -7.92
N ILE A 159 3.92 17.64 -7.96
CA ILE A 159 4.19 16.50 -7.09
C ILE A 159 5.49 16.78 -6.37
N PHE A 160 5.49 16.63 -5.05
CA PHE A 160 6.64 16.77 -4.18
C PHE A 160 7.14 15.40 -3.74
N HIS A 161 8.41 15.32 -3.34
CA HIS A 161 8.91 14.11 -2.68
C HIS A 161 9.88 14.36 -1.54
N TRP A 162 9.94 13.38 -0.64
CA TRP A 162 10.78 13.35 0.54
C TRP A 162 11.53 12.04 0.62
N ASP A 163 12.65 12.07 1.33
CA ASP A 163 13.28 10.84 1.80
C ASP A 163 12.35 10.20 2.84
N GLY A 164 11.92 8.98 2.57
CA GLY A 164 10.91 8.32 3.40
C GLY A 164 11.43 7.81 4.75
N HIS A 165 12.75 7.79 4.94
CA HIS A 165 13.38 7.34 6.18
C HIS A 165 13.67 8.53 7.11
N THR A 166 14.29 9.57 6.56
CA THR A 166 14.73 10.76 7.30
C THR A 166 13.67 11.85 7.36
N GLY A 167 12.67 11.80 6.49
CA GLY A 167 11.67 12.85 6.35
C GLY A 167 12.19 14.11 5.67
N ALA A 168 13.43 14.10 5.14
CA ALA A 168 14.04 15.25 4.49
C ALA A 168 13.32 15.60 3.19
N PHE A 169 13.08 16.89 2.95
CA PHE A 169 12.43 17.36 1.73
C PHE A 169 13.41 17.33 0.56
N LEU A 170 13.11 16.53 -0.46
CA LEU A 170 13.98 16.33 -1.63
C LEU A 170 13.64 17.27 -2.79
N GLY A 171 12.55 18.04 -2.66
CA GLY A 171 12.12 19.02 -3.65
C GLY A 171 10.90 18.59 -4.46
N GLU A 172 10.75 19.26 -5.60
CA GLU A 172 9.72 18.94 -6.58
C GLU A 172 10.11 17.67 -7.35
N PHE A 173 9.17 16.73 -7.43
CA PHE A 173 9.28 15.57 -8.32
C PHE A 173 8.96 15.96 -9.75
N THR A 174 7.82 16.62 -9.99
CA THR A 174 7.47 17.13 -11.32
C THR A 174 6.46 18.27 -11.23
N ARG A 175 6.42 19.07 -12.30
CA ARG A 175 5.42 20.10 -12.56
C ARG A 175 5.15 20.22 -14.05
N GLY A 176 3.90 20.50 -14.41
CA GLY A 176 3.51 20.66 -15.81
C GLY A 176 3.47 19.34 -16.59
N GLY A 177 3.79 19.38 -17.89
CA GLY A 177 3.64 18.20 -18.77
C GLY A 177 2.17 17.80 -19.00
N GLY A 178 1.22 18.70 -18.80
CA GLY A 178 -0.20 18.39 -18.84
C GLY A 178 -0.74 17.78 -17.55
N LEU A 179 0.05 17.77 -16.46
CA LEU A 179 -0.48 17.63 -15.10
C LEU A 179 -1.45 18.78 -14.81
N ASP A 180 -2.61 18.43 -14.30
CA ASP A 180 -3.75 19.30 -14.01
C ASP A 180 -4.51 18.71 -12.82
N ALA A 181 -4.54 19.46 -11.71
CA ALA A 181 -5.14 19.10 -10.44
C ALA A 181 -4.84 17.65 -10.00
N PRO A 182 -3.55 17.29 -9.78
CA PRO A 182 -3.16 15.93 -9.43
C PRO A 182 -3.87 15.41 -8.17
N GLY A 183 -4.62 14.32 -8.32
CA GLY A 183 -5.40 13.68 -7.27
C GLY A 183 -4.62 12.59 -6.54
N THR A 184 -4.96 11.32 -6.81
CA THR A 184 -4.31 10.14 -6.22
C THR A 184 -3.09 9.68 -7.01
N LEU A 185 -2.19 9.02 -6.29
CA LEU A 185 -0.91 8.49 -6.78
C LEU A 185 -0.86 6.99 -6.53
N ALA A 186 -0.37 6.22 -7.49
CA ALA A 186 -0.10 4.80 -7.33
C ALA A 186 1.18 4.40 -8.06
N PHE A 187 2.02 3.59 -7.44
CA PHE A 187 3.13 2.94 -8.14
C PHE A 187 2.65 1.67 -8.81
N GLY A 188 2.95 1.53 -10.09
CA GLY A 188 2.67 0.32 -10.85
C GLY A 188 3.67 -0.80 -10.57
N PRO A 189 3.36 -2.04 -10.97
CA PRO A 189 4.27 -3.17 -10.88
C PRO A 189 5.53 -3.01 -11.76
N ASP A 190 5.49 -2.08 -12.71
CA ASP A 190 6.62 -1.64 -13.55
C ASP A 190 7.54 -0.63 -12.84
N GLY A 191 7.21 -0.20 -11.63
CA GLY A 191 7.98 0.79 -10.86
C GLY A 191 7.76 2.24 -11.29
N HIS A 192 6.83 2.49 -12.22
CA HIS A 192 6.47 3.84 -12.65
C HIS A 192 5.41 4.45 -11.73
N LEU A 193 5.37 5.78 -11.69
CA LEU A 193 4.38 6.54 -10.93
C LEU A 193 3.17 6.86 -11.82
N TYR A 194 1.99 6.46 -11.38
CA TYR A 194 0.72 6.74 -12.03
C TYR A 194 -0.04 7.80 -11.23
N VAL A 195 -0.58 8.79 -11.94
CA VAL A 195 -1.19 9.97 -11.31
C VAL A 195 -2.56 10.22 -11.93
N ALA A 196 -3.61 10.19 -11.11
CA ALA A 196 -4.91 10.69 -11.53
C ALA A 196 -4.84 12.21 -11.66
N SER A 197 -5.16 12.74 -12.84
CA SER A 197 -5.02 14.16 -13.15
C SER A 197 -6.10 14.59 -14.15
N ALA A 198 -6.96 15.52 -13.72
CA ALA A 198 -8.20 15.84 -14.41
C ALA A 198 -8.98 14.56 -14.80
N ASN A 199 -9.27 14.35 -16.09
CA ASN A 199 -9.92 13.12 -16.59
C ASN A 199 -8.92 12.13 -17.22
N ARG A 200 -7.70 12.03 -16.68
CA ARG A 200 -6.62 11.18 -17.21
C ARG A 200 -5.86 10.48 -16.10
N VAL A 201 -5.17 9.40 -16.47
CA VAL A 201 -4.08 8.84 -15.67
C VAL A 201 -2.79 9.07 -16.43
N LEU A 202 -1.88 9.86 -15.84
CA LEU A 202 -0.55 10.13 -16.39
C LEU A 202 0.45 9.12 -15.83
N ARG A 203 1.41 8.69 -16.65
CA ARG A 203 2.51 7.80 -16.22
C ARG A 203 3.83 8.53 -16.28
N TYR A 204 4.57 8.49 -15.18
CA TYR A 204 5.90 9.08 -15.04
C TYR A 204 6.95 8.01 -14.79
N ASP A 205 8.11 8.21 -15.37
CA ASP A 205 9.30 7.47 -14.99
C ASP A 205 9.78 7.96 -13.62
N SER A 206 9.84 7.04 -12.65
CA SER A 206 10.15 7.37 -11.26
C SER A 206 11.62 7.76 -11.02
N LEU A 207 12.52 7.36 -11.93
CA LEU A 207 13.95 7.62 -11.81
C LEU A 207 14.34 8.95 -12.47
N THR A 208 13.90 9.15 -13.71
CA THR A 208 14.19 10.33 -14.52
C THR A 208 13.21 11.48 -14.27
N LYS A 209 12.10 11.20 -13.56
CA LYS A 209 11.00 12.14 -13.28
C LYS A 209 10.25 12.61 -14.53
N GLN A 210 10.50 12.00 -15.69
CA GLN A 210 9.91 12.42 -16.96
C GLN A 210 8.51 11.85 -17.14
N LEU A 211 7.64 12.64 -17.78
CA LEU A 211 6.35 12.15 -18.24
C LEU A 211 6.55 11.19 -19.41
N LEU A 212 6.08 9.95 -19.25
CA LEU A 212 6.05 8.94 -20.30
C LEU A 212 4.82 9.08 -21.19
N GLY A 213 3.72 9.61 -20.64
CA GLY A 213 2.54 9.99 -21.41
C GLY A 213 1.23 9.80 -20.66
N VAL A 214 0.14 9.94 -21.41
CA VAL A 214 -1.21 9.63 -20.92
C VAL A 214 -1.41 8.12 -21.01
N PHE A 215 -1.50 7.46 -19.85
CA PHE A 215 -1.72 6.02 -19.76
C PHE A 215 -3.19 5.66 -19.94
N ILE A 216 -4.09 6.43 -19.33
CA ILE A 216 -5.54 6.33 -19.54
C ILE A 216 -6.07 7.71 -19.90
N ASP A 217 -6.78 7.79 -21.02
CA ASP A 217 -7.61 8.93 -21.38
C ASP A 217 -9.07 8.58 -21.08
N GLY A 218 -9.62 9.16 -20.01
CA GLY A 218 -10.98 8.87 -19.57
C GLY A 218 -12.02 9.20 -20.64
N ARG A 219 -11.81 10.25 -21.44
CA ARG A 219 -12.74 10.60 -22.53
C ARG A 219 -12.79 9.50 -23.59
N ARG A 220 -11.62 8.98 -23.97
CA ARG A 220 -11.53 7.87 -24.94
C ARG A 220 -12.07 6.56 -24.38
N ALA A 221 -11.88 6.33 -23.08
CA ALA A 221 -12.41 5.15 -22.40
C ALA A 221 -13.90 5.27 -22.03
N GLY A 222 -14.54 6.43 -22.24
CA GLY A 222 -15.94 6.66 -21.88
C GLY A 222 -16.18 6.74 -20.36
N ILE A 223 -15.16 7.10 -19.58
CA ILE A 223 -15.22 7.25 -18.13
C ILE A 223 -14.84 8.66 -17.68
N ASN A 224 -15.23 9.01 -16.46
CA ASN A 224 -14.72 10.20 -15.79
C ASN A 224 -13.78 9.76 -14.67
N VAL A 225 -12.48 9.72 -14.93
CA VAL A 225 -11.44 9.34 -13.95
C VAL A 225 -11.71 10.11 -12.66
N GLY A 226 -12.17 9.37 -11.65
CA GLY A 226 -12.59 9.93 -10.38
C GLY A 226 -11.41 10.09 -9.44
N PRO A 227 -11.68 10.27 -8.14
CA PRO A 227 -10.67 10.71 -7.19
C PRO A 227 -9.60 9.65 -6.89
N SER A 228 -9.86 8.37 -7.18
CA SER A 228 -9.01 7.26 -6.74
C SER A 228 -8.58 6.34 -7.88
N ILE A 229 -7.28 6.03 -7.89
CA ILE A 229 -6.69 4.92 -8.64
C ILE A 229 -5.94 3.99 -7.69
N ALA A 230 -5.91 2.70 -8.00
CA ALA A 230 -5.13 1.71 -7.26
C ALA A 230 -4.73 0.54 -8.17
N PHE A 231 -3.51 0.03 -8.02
CA PHE A 231 -3.16 -1.26 -8.60
C PHE A 231 -3.66 -2.38 -7.70
N GLY A 232 -4.37 -3.34 -8.28
CA GLY A 232 -4.78 -4.56 -7.59
C GLY A 232 -3.66 -5.62 -7.58
N PRO A 233 -3.82 -6.70 -6.79
CA PRO A 233 -2.84 -7.78 -6.72
C PRO A 233 -2.71 -8.58 -8.03
N ASP A 234 -3.64 -8.40 -8.96
CA ASP A 234 -3.62 -8.95 -10.31
C ASP A 234 -2.84 -8.08 -11.30
N ALA A 235 -2.12 -7.06 -10.80
CA ALA A 235 -1.36 -6.09 -11.57
C ALA A 235 -2.22 -5.21 -12.50
N ASN A 236 -3.55 -5.22 -12.38
CA ASN A 236 -4.42 -4.32 -13.12
C ASN A 236 -4.60 -2.98 -12.40
N LEU A 237 -4.89 -1.93 -13.17
CA LEU A 237 -5.17 -0.60 -12.65
C LEU A 237 -6.69 -0.42 -12.49
N TYR A 238 -7.12 -0.12 -11.28
CA TYR A 238 -8.51 0.14 -10.92
C TYR A 238 -8.73 1.63 -10.77
N VAL A 239 -9.77 2.14 -11.43
CA VAL A 239 -10.11 3.57 -11.46
C VAL A 239 -11.53 3.75 -10.94
N ALA A 240 -11.69 4.51 -9.86
CA ALA A 240 -13.00 4.88 -9.35
C ALA A 240 -13.65 5.86 -10.32
N SER A 241 -14.80 5.52 -10.91
CA SER A 241 -15.54 6.41 -11.79
C SER A 241 -17.01 6.03 -11.86
N THR A 242 -17.91 6.93 -11.47
CA THR A 242 -19.36 6.66 -11.51
C THR A 242 -19.78 6.14 -12.90
N PRO A 243 -20.48 4.99 -13.00
CA PRO A 243 -21.21 4.30 -11.94
C PRO A 243 -20.50 3.08 -11.31
N GLY A 244 -19.17 3.06 -11.21
CA GLY A 244 -18.46 1.92 -10.62
C GLY A 244 -16.94 2.04 -10.51
N VAL A 245 -16.27 0.93 -10.24
CA VAL A 245 -14.81 0.85 -10.40
C VAL A 245 -14.54 0.19 -11.74
N TRP A 246 -13.68 0.81 -12.53
CA TRP A 246 -13.28 0.34 -13.85
C TRP A 246 -11.90 -0.27 -13.79
N ARG A 247 -11.71 -1.40 -14.46
CA ARG A 247 -10.46 -2.14 -14.45
C ARG A 247 -9.79 -2.03 -15.81
N PHE A 248 -8.53 -1.66 -15.79
CA PHE A 248 -7.66 -1.49 -16.95
C PHE A 248 -6.49 -2.44 -16.85
N ASN A 249 -6.01 -2.93 -17.98
CA ASN A 249 -4.77 -3.69 -18.03
C ASN A 249 -3.62 -2.82 -17.54
N GLY A 250 -2.92 -3.26 -16.50
CA GLY A 250 -1.89 -2.44 -15.87
C GLY A 250 -0.60 -2.27 -16.68
N ALA A 251 -0.41 -3.05 -17.75
CA ALA A 251 0.74 -2.89 -18.65
C ALA A 251 0.39 -2.01 -19.86
N SER A 252 -0.79 -2.19 -20.45
CA SER A 252 -1.18 -1.52 -21.71
C SER A 252 -2.10 -0.31 -21.54
N GLY A 253 -2.77 -0.17 -20.39
CA GLY A 253 -3.79 0.87 -20.17
C GLY A 253 -5.11 0.62 -20.90
N GLN A 254 -5.28 -0.55 -21.51
CA GLN A 254 -6.53 -0.92 -22.20
C GLN A 254 -7.63 -1.20 -21.18
N LEU A 255 -8.84 -0.69 -21.45
CA LEU A 255 -10.02 -0.97 -20.63
C LEU A 255 -10.36 -2.46 -20.74
N ILE A 256 -10.50 -3.14 -19.60
CA ILE A 256 -10.93 -4.54 -19.53
C ILE A 256 -12.44 -4.57 -19.35
N ASP A 257 -12.94 -4.00 -18.26
CA ASP A 257 -14.36 -3.99 -17.92
C ASP A 257 -14.69 -2.94 -16.84
N ARG A 258 -15.99 -2.82 -16.55
CA ARG A 258 -16.45 -2.25 -15.29
C ARG A 258 -16.45 -3.37 -14.25
N PHE A 259 -15.47 -3.33 -13.36
CA PHE A 259 -15.23 -4.36 -12.36
C PHE A 259 -16.35 -4.48 -11.34
N THR A 260 -16.91 -3.36 -10.88
CA THR A 260 -18.05 -3.37 -9.95
C THR A 260 -19.01 -2.22 -10.21
N HIS A 261 -20.26 -2.41 -9.77
CA HIS A 261 -21.30 -1.40 -9.80
C HIS A 261 -21.39 -0.69 -8.45
N LEU A 262 -21.07 0.61 -8.44
CA LEU A 262 -21.13 1.44 -7.25
C LEU A 262 -21.33 2.90 -7.62
N LYS A 263 -22.38 3.54 -7.10
CA LYS A 263 -22.59 4.98 -7.30
C LYS A 263 -21.65 5.78 -6.42
N TYR A 264 -20.94 6.74 -7.01
CA TYR A 264 -19.99 7.62 -6.31
C TYR A 264 -18.86 6.87 -5.59
N PRO A 265 -18.11 6.00 -6.30
CA PRO A 265 -16.95 5.34 -5.71
C PRO A 265 -15.91 6.41 -5.37
N GLY A 266 -15.46 6.40 -4.13
CA GLY A 266 -14.37 7.24 -3.64
C GLY A 266 -13.07 6.45 -3.64
N GLN A 267 -12.46 6.32 -2.46
CA GLN A 267 -11.16 5.66 -2.33
C GLN A 267 -11.26 4.14 -2.52
N ILE A 268 -10.36 3.59 -3.32
CA ILE A 268 -10.18 2.15 -3.53
C ILE A 268 -8.99 1.68 -2.69
N LEU A 269 -9.20 0.63 -1.91
CA LEU A 269 -8.16 -0.03 -1.13
C LEU A 269 -8.22 -1.53 -1.38
N PHE A 270 -7.09 -2.14 -1.73
CA PHE A 270 -6.97 -3.60 -1.76
C PHE A 270 -6.32 -4.05 -0.48
N ARG A 271 -7.02 -4.93 0.24
CA ARG A 271 -6.40 -5.72 1.30
C ARG A 271 -5.78 -6.94 0.65
N PRO A 272 -4.44 -7.11 0.71
CA PRO A 272 -3.81 -8.32 0.23
C PRO A 272 -4.47 -9.54 0.91
N PRO A 273 -4.63 -10.65 0.19
CA PRO A 273 -5.24 -11.88 0.74
C PRO A 273 -4.47 -12.44 1.95
N ASP A 274 -3.25 -11.93 2.17
CA ASP A 274 -2.35 -12.32 3.25
C ASP A 274 -1.79 -11.07 3.97
N GLY A 275 -2.64 -10.34 4.70
CA GLY A 275 -2.21 -10.01 6.06
C GLY A 275 -2.13 -11.37 6.74
N VAL A 276 -0.94 -11.95 6.91
CA VAL A 276 -0.85 -13.31 7.44
C VAL A 276 -1.67 -13.36 8.73
N GLU A 277 -2.57 -14.33 8.89
CA GLU A 277 -3.21 -14.59 10.19
C GLU A 277 -2.09 -14.99 11.15
N CYS A 278 -1.48 -14.01 11.81
CA CYS A 278 -0.23 -14.17 12.56
C CYS A 278 -0.37 -15.22 13.66
N ASP A 279 -1.57 -15.34 14.20
CA ASP A 279 -1.94 -16.34 15.20
C ASP A 279 -1.82 -17.78 14.68
N ARG A 280 -1.90 -17.98 13.36
CA ARG A 280 -1.69 -19.29 12.71
C ARG A 280 -0.22 -19.60 12.46
N ILE A 281 0.70 -18.63 12.61
CA ILE A 281 2.13 -18.92 12.60
C ILE A 281 2.53 -19.43 13.99
N LYS A 282 2.48 -20.74 14.13
CA LYS A 282 2.86 -21.44 15.37
C LYS A 282 4.34 -21.32 15.71
N ARG A 283 5.21 -21.18 14.72
CA ARG A 283 6.65 -21.09 14.94
C ARG A 283 7.35 -20.34 13.82
N PHE A 284 8.18 -19.38 14.19
CA PHE A 284 9.14 -18.74 13.31
C PHE A 284 10.54 -18.90 13.89
N ARG A 285 11.47 -19.40 13.08
CA ARG A 285 12.86 -19.61 13.49
C ARG A 285 13.80 -19.31 12.35
N THR A 286 14.93 -18.74 12.69
CA THR A 286 16.04 -18.54 11.77
C THR A 286 17.14 -19.56 12.06
N ARG A 287 17.89 -19.94 11.03
CA ARG A 287 19.08 -20.77 11.14
C ARG A 287 20.12 -20.29 10.14
N CYS A 288 21.35 -20.16 10.57
CA CYS A 288 22.48 -19.92 9.68
C CYS A 288 23.23 -21.22 9.41
N LYS A 289 23.61 -21.46 8.16
CA LYS A 289 24.54 -22.54 7.80
C LYS A 289 25.30 -22.13 6.54
N ASN A 290 26.64 -22.21 6.55
CA ASN A 290 27.49 -21.88 5.40
C ASN A 290 27.21 -20.49 4.78
N GLY A 291 27.00 -19.44 5.59
CA GLY A 291 26.69 -18.11 5.06
C GLY A 291 25.32 -18.01 4.38
N LEU A 292 24.36 -18.86 4.77
CA LEU A 292 22.99 -18.80 4.28
C LEU A 292 22.02 -18.70 5.45
N LEU A 293 21.32 -17.58 5.54
CA LEU A 293 20.28 -17.38 6.53
C LEU A 293 18.99 -18.02 6.03
N THR A 294 18.54 -19.03 6.74
CA THR A 294 17.31 -19.77 6.43
C THR A 294 16.24 -19.45 7.45
N CYS A 295 15.10 -18.97 6.99
CA CYS A 295 13.92 -18.77 7.82
C CYS A 295 12.97 -19.95 7.64
N ILE A 296 12.52 -20.50 8.76
CA ILE A 296 11.66 -21.67 8.85
C ILE A 296 10.38 -21.25 9.54
N ILE A 297 9.27 -21.49 8.84
CA ILE A 297 7.92 -21.18 9.30
C ILE A 297 7.19 -22.49 9.54
N ARG A 298 6.51 -22.58 10.68
CA ARG A 298 5.45 -23.56 10.90
C ARG A 298 4.16 -22.81 11.17
N SER A 299 3.12 -23.23 10.47
CA SER A 299 1.83 -22.60 10.54
C SER A 299 0.71 -23.60 10.29
N ASP A 300 -0.52 -23.22 10.65
CA ASP A 300 -1.73 -23.93 10.22
C ASP A 300 -2.30 -23.35 8.92
N LEU A 301 -1.55 -22.49 8.22
CA LEU A 301 -1.96 -21.88 6.95
C LEU A 301 -2.20 -22.96 5.87
N PRO A 302 -3.14 -22.73 4.92
CA PRO A 302 -3.37 -23.64 3.81
C PRO A 302 -2.12 -23.95 2.99
N GLU A 303 -2.10 -25.13 2.35
CA GLU A 303 -1.03 -25.48 1.42
C GLU A 303 -0.99 -24.50 0.24
N GLY A 304 0.21 -24.05 -0.11
CA GLY A 304 0.43 -23.09 -1.19
C GLY A 304 0.47 -21.62 -0.76
N THR A 305 0.01 -21.29 0.47
CA THR A 305 0.06 -19.93 1.03
C THR A 305 1.49 -19.38 1.01
N ARG A 306 1.64 -18.12 0.62
CA ARG A 306 2.93 -17.42 0.63
C ARG A 306 3.07 -16.63 1.92
N VAL A 307 4.06 -16.97 2.72
CA VAL A 307 4.43 -16.20 3.90
C VAL A 307 5.63 -15.34 3.54
N HIS A 308 5.42 -14.03 3.47
CA HIS A 308 6.49 -13.07 3.24
C HIS A 308 7.38 -12.99 4.49
N VAL A 309 8.69 -12.99 4.27
CA VAL A 309 9.70 -12.82 5.31
C VAL A 309 10.60 -11.68 4.88
N ARG A 310 10.84 -10.75 5.79
CA ARG A 310 11.78 -9.64 5.61
C ARG A 310 13.02 -9.92 6.44
N ASN A 311 14.19 -9.73 5.84
CA ASN A 311 15.49 -9.72 6.51
C ASN A 311 16.15 -8.37 6.23
N ASN A 312 16.19 -7.48 7.22
CA ASN A 312 16.57 -6.08 7.03
C ASN A 312 15.77 -5.45 5.89
N ASP A 313 16.44 -5.20 4.77
CA ASP A 313 15.88 -4.58 3.59
C ASP A 313 15.49 -5.57 2.47
N GLU A 314 15.85 -6.84 2.61
CA GLU A 314 15.47 -7.87 1.63
C GLU A 314 14.14 -8.52 2.02
N THR A 315 13.21 -8.66 1.06
CA THR A 315 11.95 -9.38 1.26
C THR A 315 11.89 -10.55 0.30
N SER A 316 11.58 -11.74 0.85
CA SER A 316 11.35 -12.95 0.08
C SER A 316 10.13 -13.68 0.64
N PHE A 317 9.76 -14.83 0.08
CA PHE A 317 8.59 -15.58 0.56
C PHE A 317 8.84 -17.08 0.65
N ALA A 318 8.22 -17.69 1.65
CA ALA A 318 8.12 -19.13 1.79
C ALA A 318 6.74 -19.60 1.31
N ARG A 319 6.69 -20.68 0.53
CA ARG A 319 5.43 -21.39 0.29
C ARG A 319 5.21 -22.44 1.38
N VAL A 320 4.01 -22.47 1.93
CA VAL A 320 3.58 -23.46 2.93
C VAL A 320 3.29 -24.79 2.23
N ASP A 321 3.92 -25.87 2.68
CA ASP A 321 3.66 -27.23 2.18
C ASP A 321 2.39 -27.86 2.80
N ALA A 322 1.96 -29.03 2.31
CA ALA A 322 0.85 -29.81 2.87
C ALA A 322 0.91 -30.07 4.39
N ARG A 323 2.07 -29.87 5.03
CA ARG A 323 2.29 -30.07 6.46
C ARG A 323 2.40 -28.75 7.23
N GLY A 324 2.04 -27.63 6.61
CA GLY A 324 2.09 -26.31 7.23
C GLY A 324 3.50 -25.74 7.37
N ARG A 325 4.49 -26.20 6.57
CA ARG A 325 5.89 -25.77 6.69
C ARG A 325 6.29 -24.87 5.53
N GLY A 326 6.88 -23.72 5.86
CA GLY A 326 7.48 -22.80 4.91
C GLY A 326 8.99 -22.68 5.12
N LYS A 327 9.74 -22.51 4.02
CA LYS A 327 11.18 -22.21 4.06
C LYS A 327 11.53 -21.12 3.07
N VAL A 328 12.31 -20.14 3.52
CA VAL A 328 12.90 -19.10 2.66
C VAL A 328 14.36 -18.87 3.06
N ARG A 329 15.18 -18.43 2.12
CA ARG A 329 16.63 -18.28 2.30
C ARG A 329 17.05 -16.89 1.83
N PHE A 330 18.00 -16.32 2.55
CA PHE A 330 18.67 -15.07 2.24
C PHE A 330 20.16 -15.36 2.13
N GLU A 331 20.79 -14.88 1.06
CA GLU A 331 22.24 -14.96 0.92
C GLU A 331 22.91 -14.06 1.94
N ASN A 332 23.85 -14.59 2.71
CA ASN A 332 24.63 -13.80 3.64
C ASN A 332 25.94 -13.38 2.97
N GLN A 333 25.94 -12.19 2.35
CA GLN A 333 27.14 -11.66 1.68
C GLN A 333 27.99 -10.75 2.59
N THR A 334 27.49 -10.37 3.78
CA THR A 334 28.18 -9.44 4.69
C THR A 334 28.00 -9.87 6.14
N ASN A 335 29.02 -9.70 6.99
CA ASN A 335 28.97 -10.03 8.43
C ASN A 335 28.05 -9.08 9.25
N GLU A 336 27.01 -8.52 8.61
CA GLU A 336 26.10 -7.53 9.16
C GLU A 336 24.98 -8.19 9.98
N PRO A 337 24.46 -7.50 11.01
CA PRO A 337 23.34 -8.01 11.80
C PRO A 337 22.07 -8.14 10.96
N HIS A 338 21.34 -9.25 11.14
CA HIS A 338 20.09 -9.56 10.48
C HIS A 338 18.90 -9.29 11.38
N ASN A 339 17.94 -8.49 10.91
CA ASN A 339 16.65 -8.27 11.54
C ASN A 339 15.58 -8.98 10.72
N VAL A 340 15.22 -10.20 11.14
CA VAL A 340 14.29 -11.02 10.39
C VAL A 340 12.90 -10.96 11.00
N SER A 341 11.89 -10.66 10.21
CA SER A 341 10.49 -10.65 10.64
C SER A 341 9.56 -11.18 9.56
N ILE A 342 8.35 -11.57 9.97
CA ILE A 342 7.24 -11.71 9.05
C ILE A 342 6.54 -10.34 9.02
N PRO A 343 6.59 -9.61 7.89
CA PRO A 343 5.91 -8.34 7.78
C PRO A 343 4.43 -8.54 8.11
N TRP A 344 3.81 -7.54 8.69
CA TRP A 344 2.39 -7.60 9.05
C TRP A 344 2.10 -8.56 10.24
N CYS A 345 3.13 -9.13 10.91
CA CYS A 345 2.99 -9.94 12.14
C CYS A 345 3.76 -9.42 13.37
N ARG A 346 3.00 -8.91 14.35
CA ARG A 346 3.55 -8.44 15.63
C ARG A 346 4.12 -9.59 16.44
N GLY A 347 5.35 -9.43 16.96
CA GLY A 347 6.01 -10.42 17.83
C GLY A 347 6.65 -11.60 17.09
N ILE A 348 6.49 -11.71 15.76
CA ILE A 348 7.11 -12.75 14.95
C ILE A 348 8.36 -12.17 14.28
N ALA A 349 9.36 -11.92 15.11
CA ALA A 349 10.65 -11.38 14.70
C ALA A 349 11.79 -12.09 15.44
N CYS A 350 12.93 -12.19 14.78
CA CYS A 350 14.21 -12.52 15.38
C CYS A 350 15.16 -11.36 15.10
N PRO A 351 15.14 -10.30 15.94
CA PRO A 351 15.95 -9.11 15.74
C PRO A 351 17.43 -9.38 16.04
N LEU A 352 18.32 -8.66 15.35
CA LEU A 352 19.76 -8.53 15.66
C LEU A 352 20.61 -9.81 15.58
N LEU A 353 20.24 -10.76 14.74
CA LEU A 353 21.00 -12.00 14.60
C LEU A 353 22.33 -11.80 13.87
N ARG A 354 23.44 -12.21 14.48
CA ARG A 354 24.72 -12.41 13.78
C ARG A 354 24.89 -13.87 13.38
N CYS A 355 25.27 -14.08 12.13
CA CYS A 355 25.68 -15.39 11.63
C CYS A 355 27.16 -15.63 11.96
N GLU A 356 27.43 -16.34 13.05
CA GLU A 356 28.78 -16.81 13.38
C GLU A 356 28.88 -18.32 13.14
N GLY A 357 29.49 -18.71 12.01
CA GLY A 357 29.57 -20.11 11.60
C GLY A 357 28.18 -20.71 11.29
N ASP A 358 27.81 -21.77 12.01
CA ASP A 358 26.54 -22.53 11.82
C ASP A 358 25.42 -22.11 12.80
N LYS A 359 25.57 -20.97 13.48
CA LYS A 359 24.61 -20.49 14.48
C LYS A 359 24.23 -19.04 14.25
N CYS A 360 22.95 -18.73 14.46
CA CYS A 360 22.50 -17.35 14.67
C CYS A 360 22.64 -17.04 16.16
N ARG A 361 23.25 -15.90 16.52
CA ARG A 361 23.31 -15.39 17.90
C ARG A 361 22.65 -14.02 17.96
N ASP A 362 21.86 -13.81 19.01
CA ASP A 362 21.24 -12.52 19.34
C ASP A 362 22.28 -11.46 19.71
#